data_AF-A0A376Y830-F1
#
_entry.id   AF-A0A376Y830-F1
#
_cell.length_a   1.000
_cell.length_b   1.000
_cell.length_c   1.000
_cell.angle_alpha   90.00
_cell.angle_beta   90.00
_cell.angle_gamma   90.00
#
_symmetry.space_group_name_H-M   'P 1'
#
loop_
_entity.id
_entity.type
_entity.pdbx_description
1 polymer ?
#
loop_
_entity_poly.entity_id
_entity_poly.type
_entity_poly.pdbx_seq_one_letter_code
_entity_poly.pdbx_strand_id
1 'polypeptide(L)'
;MDYEGTRSQSDCSVNYGLNEYANNIIWAIGDACEENGLPHPTVITESGRAVTAHHTVLVSNIIGVERNEYTVPTAPAEDAPRALQSMWETWQEMHEPGTRRSLREWLHDSQMDLHDIHIGYSSGTYNLQERAWAEQLYLSMCHEVQKQLDPQNRAHRPIIDELQERMADKMYVNFSLFQSMPDAWGIDQLFPVLPLEGLDQVPERRAVLLDITCDSDGAIDHYIDGDGIATTMPMPEYDPENPPMLGFFMVGAYQEILGNMHNLFGDTEAVDVFVFPDGSVEVELSDEGDTVADMLQYVQLDPKTLLTQFRDQVKKTDLDAELQQQFLKSSRQVCTVILILKMSKSCVT
;
A
#
# COMPACT_ATOMS: atom_id res chain seq x y z
N MET A 1 -1.58 8.41 -21.44
CA MET A 1 -2.71 8.48 -20.49
C MET A 1 -2.22 9.30 -19.33
N ASP A 2 -3.08 10.13 -18.73
CA ASP A 2 -2.70 10.94 -17.58
C ASP A 2 -3.03 10.14 -16.31
N TYR A 3 -2.03 9.43 -15.77
CA TYR A 3 -2.20 8.64 -14.54
C TYR A 3 -2.12 9.51 -13.30
N GLU A 4 -1.35 10.60 -13.34
CA GLU A 4 -1.16 11.53 -12.21
C GLU A 4 -2.31 12.53 -12.05
N GLY A 5 -2.99 12.88 -13.15
CA GLY A 5 -3.99 13.95 -13.18
C GLY A 5 -3.39 15.35 -13.28
N THR A 6 -2.06 15.47 -13.46
CA THR A 6 -1.34 16.76 -13.50
C THR A 6 -1.32 17.37 -14.90
N ARG A 7 -1.62 16.59 -15.94
CA ARG A 7 -1.49 16.95 -17.35
C ARG A 7 -0.16 17.62 -17.67
N SER A 8 0.90 17.09 -17.07
CA SER A 8 2.27 17.57 -17.19
C SER A 8 3.09 16.70 -18.15
N GLN A 9 4.34 17.11 -18.42
CA GLN A 9 5.31 16.35 -19.21
C GLN A 9 6.19 15.47 -18.28
N SER A 10 5.54 14.70 -17.40
CA SER A 10 6.18 13.69 -16.56
C SER A 10 6.02 12.29 -17.17
N ASP A 11 6.70 11.29 -16.58
CA ASP A 11 6.77 9.94 -17.12
C ASP A 11 5.41 9.21 -17.09
N CYS A 12 4.57 9.50 -16.10
CA CYS A 12 3.23 8.90 -15.95
C CYS A 12 2.08 9.83 -16.40
N SER A 13 2.39 10.94 -17.08
CA SER A 13 1.40 11.92 -17.55
C SER A 13 1.52 12.19 -19.04
N VAL A 14 0.55 12.94 -19.58
CA VAL A 14 0.63 13.53 -20.92
C VAL A 14 0.30 15.03 -20.86
N ASN A 15 1.04 15.86 -21.60
CA ASN A 15 0.80 17.31 -21.65
C ASN A 15 -0.18 17.73 -22.76
N TYR A 16 -0.80 16.78 -23.45
CA TYR A 16 -1.72 17.02 -24.56
C TYR A 16 -3.09 16.38 -24.31
N GLY A 17 -4.13 16.95 -24.92
CA GLY A 17 -5.47 16.37 -24.91
C GLY A 17 -5.73 15.43 -26.10
N LEU A 18 -6.82 14.67 -26.06
CA LEU A 18 -7.22 13.78 -27.17
C LEU A 18 -7.40 14.53 -28.49
N ASN A 19 -8.05 15.71 -28.44
CA ASN A 19 -8.26 16.54 -29.63
C ASN A 19 -6.94 17.13 -30.17
N GLU A 20 -6.01 17.48 -29.29
CA GLU A 20 -4.71 18.00 -29.68
C GLU A 20 -3.86 16.91 -30.35
N TYR A 21 -3.88 15.70 -29.80
CA TYR A 21 -3.29 14.52 -30.43
C TYR A 21 -3.87 14.29 -31.85
N ALA A 22 -5.20 14.26 -31.97
CA ALA A 22 -5.86 14.05 -33.25
C ALA A 22 -5.52 15.17 -34.25
N ASN A 23 -5.60 16.43 -33.83
CA ASN A 23 -5.30 17.58 -34.67
C ASN A 23 -3.86 17.53 -35.18
N ASN A 24 -2.87 17.27 -34.31
CA ASN A 24 -1.46 17.24 -34.71
C ASN A 24 -1.18 16.16 -35.77
N ILE A 25 -1.80 14.98 -35.65
CA ILE A 25 -1.65 13.90 -36.64
C ILE A 25 -2.32 14.28 -37.97
N ILE A 26 -3.56 14.77 -37.93
CA ILE A 26 -4.33 15.09 -39.14
C ILE A 26 -3.72 16.28 -39.89
N TRP A 27 -3.29 17.33 -39.18
CA TRP A 27 -2.64 18.49 -39.79
C TRP A 27 -1.31 18.11 -40.44
N ALA A 28 -0.45 17.34 -39.77
CA ALA A 28 0.83 16.93 -40.32
C ALA A 28 0.70 16.11 -41.62
N ILE A 29 -0.25 15.17 -41.66
CA ILE A 29 -0.52 14.35 -42.85
C ILE A 29 -1.19 15.20 -43.94
N GLY A 30 -2.14 16.06 -43.56
CA GLY A 30 -2.86 16.94 -44.47
C GLY A 30 -1.92 17.89 -45.21
N ASP A 31 -1.08 18.64 -44.47
CA ASP A 31 -0.12 19.58 -45.05
C ASP A 31 0.86 18.88 -46.00
N ALA A 32 1.39 17.71 -45.60
CA ALA A 32 2.28 16.92 -46.45
C ALA A 32 1.62 16.45 -47.75
N CYS A 33 0.34 16.06 -47.70
CA CYS A 33 -0.43 15.68 -48.88
C CYS A 33 -0.67 16.88 -49.81
N GLU A 34 -1.08 18.03 -49.26
CA GLU A 34 -1.35 19.25 -50.04
C GLU A 34 -0.09 19.78 -50.73
N GLU A 35 1.06 19.81 -50.04
CA GLU A 35 2.34 20.26 -50.61
C GLU A 35 2.79 19.42 -51.82
N ASN A 36 2.44 18.14 -51.83
CA ASN A 36 2.85 17.19 -52.87
C ASN A 36 1.72 16.88 -53.88
N GLY A 37 0.54 17.49 -53.73
CA GLY A 37 -0.62 17.21 -54.58
C GLY A 37 -1.11 15.76 -54.52
N LEU A 38 -0.99 15.13 -53.35
CA LEU A 38 -1.39 13.74 -53.10
C LEU A 38 -2.80 13.67 -52.47
N PRO A 39 -3.58 12.60 -52.73
CA PRO A 39 -4.85 12.40 -52.04
C PRO A 39 -4.63 12.06 -50.55
N HIS A 40 -5.56 12.50 -49.70
CA HIS A 40 -5.49 12.20 -48.26
C HIS A 40 -5.72 10.70 -47.99
N PRO A 41 -4.81 10.02 -47.28
CA PRO A 41 -4.93 8.60 -46.99
C PRO A 41 -5.92 8.32 -45.84
N THR A 42 -6.29 7.06 -45.67
CA THR A 42 -6.94 6.59 -44.43
C THR A 42 -5.91 6.60 -43.30
N VAL A 43 -6.25 7.25 -42.18
CA VAL A 43 -5.42 7.30 -40.98
C VAL A 43 -5.88 6.23 -40.00
N ILE A 44 -4.95 5.44 -39.49
CA ILE A 44 -5.18 4.37 -38.52
C ILE A 44 -4.34 4.69 -37.27
N THR A 45 -4.89 4.41 -36.09
CA THR A 45 -4.18 4.52 -34.80
C THR A 45 -4.40 3.25 -33.98
N GLU A 46 -3.35 2.78 -33.32
CA GLU A 46 -3.34 1.57 -32.49
C GLU A 46 -3.29 1.95 -31.00
N SER A 47 -4.22 2.84 -30.59
CA SER A 47 -4.23 3.44 -29.25
C SER A 47 -4.85 2.52 -28.18
N GLY A 48 -4.26 1.34 -27.96
CA GLY A 48 -4.77 0.32 -27.03
C GLY A 48 -4.89 0.81 -25.58
N ARG A 49 -3.79 1.31 -25.00
CA ARG A 49 -3.78 1.85 -23.62
C ARG A 49 -4.81 2.97 -23.43
N ALA A 50 -5.10 3.75 -24.47
CA ALA A 50 -6.07 4.84 -24.39
C ALA A 50 -7.51 4.36 -24.20
N VAL A 51 -7.86 3.19 -24.75
CA VAL A 51 -9.21 2.63 -24.67
C VAL A 51 -9.39 1.69 -23.47
N THR A 52 -8.33 1.05 -22.98
CA THR A 52 -8.43 0.07 -21.90
C THR A 52 -8.02 0.57 -20.51
N ALA A 53 -7.24 1.65 -20.37
CA ALA A 53 -6.69 1.97 -19.03
C ALA A 53 -7.75 2.12 -17.91
N HIS A 54 -8.88 2.78 -18.18
CA HIS A 54 -9.88 3.14 -17.16
C HIS A 54 -10.93 2.06 -16.85
N HIS A 55 -11.02 0.99 -17.63
CA HIS A 55 -12.20 0.10 -17.58
C HIS A 55 -12.20 -0.89 -16.42
N THR A 56 -11.03 -1.18 -15.85
CA THR A 56 -10.85 -2.12 -14.73
C THR A 56 -10.42 -1.37 -13.47
N VAL A 57 -10.98 -1.77 -12.32
CA VAL A 57 -10.59 -1.31 -10.98
C VAL A 57 -10.29 -2.55 -10.14
N LEU A 58 -9.09 -2.61 -9.56
CA LEU A 58 -8.78 -3.63 -8.56
C LEU A 58 -9.31 -3.15 -7.21
N VAL A 59 -10.09 -3.98 -6.53
CA VAL A 59 -10.64 -3.68 -5.21
C VAL A 59 -10.13 -4.72 -4.22
N SER A 60 -9.56 -4.27 -3.11
CA SER A 60 -9.11 -5.17 -2.06
C SER A 60 -9.27 -4.56 -0.67
N ASN A 61 -9.34 -5.43 0.34
CA ASN A 61 -9.48 -5.07 1.74
C ASN A 61 -8.11 -4.95 2.43
N ILE A 62 -8.07 -4.15 3.48
CA ILE A 62 -6.91 -4.07 4.38
C ILE A 62 -7.06 -5.18 5.44
N ILE A 63 -6.06 -6.04 5.60
CA ILE A 63 -6.08 -7.16 6.55
C ILE A 63 -5.32 -6.87 7.85
N GLY A 64 -4.48 -5.86 7.85
CA GLY A 64 -3.70 -5.48 9.02
C GLY A 64 -3.22 -4.04 8.90
N VAL A 65 -3.17 -3.35 10.04
CA VAL A 65 -2.67 -1.98 10.15
C VAL A 65 -1.64 -1.94 11.26
N GLU A 66 -0.41 -1.56 10.94
CA GLU A 66 0.55 -1.12 11.95
C GLU A 66 0.40 0.39 12.12
N ARG A 67 -0.27 0.77 13.21
CA ARG A 67 -0.45 2.16 13.62
C ARG A 67 0.47 2.43 14.80
N ASN A 68 1.12 3.60 14.80
CA ASN A 68 1.81 4.07 15.98
C ASN A 68 0.81 4.35 17.11
N GLU A 69 1.04 3.76 18.28
CA GLU A 69 0.25 4.07 19.47
C GLU A 69 0.96 5.16 20.26
N TYR A 70 0.32 6.34 20.36
CA TYR A 70 0.79 7.36 21.27
C TYR A 70 0.59 6.89 22.71
N THR A 71 1.70 6.72 23.43
CA THR A 71 1.70 6.37 24.84
C THR A 71 2.44 7.45 25.59
N VAL A 72 1.83 8.00 26.66
CA VAL A 72 2.52 8.99 27.49
C VAL A 72 3.75 8.33 28.11
N PRO A 73 4.97 8.80 27.80
CA PRO A 73 6.19 8.15 28.24
C PRO A 73 6.37 8.31 29.74
N THR A 74 6.97 7.30 30.37
CA THR A 74 7.34 7.32 31.79
C THR A 74 8.79 7.72 31.96
N ALA A 75 9.10 8.40 33.07
CA ALA A 75 10.47 8.77 33.41
C ALA A 75 11.40 7.53 33.42
N PRO A 76 12.63 7.65 32.91
CA PRO A 76 13.61 6.57 32.98
C PRO A 76 14.05 6.35 34.44
N ALA A 77 14.75 5.25 34.70
CA ALA A 77 15.37 5.02 36.01
C ALA A 77 16.40 6.11 36.34
N GLU A 78 16.57 6.44 37.62
CA GLU A 78 17.53 7.47 38.05
C GLU A 78 18.98 7.13 37.70
N ASP A 79 19.31 5.84 37.56
CA ASP A 79 20.61 5.33 37.16
C ASP A 79 20.69 4.99 35.65
N ALA A 80 19.66 5.33 34.88
CA ALA A 80 19.65 5.12 33.43
C ALA A 80 20.82 5.85 32.76
N PRO A 81 21.34 5.32 31.64
CA PRO A 81 22.44 5.97 30.93
C PRO A 81 22.07 7.38 30.48
N ARG A 82 23.10 8.23 30.33
CA ARG A 82 22.94 9.66 30.02
C ARG A 82 22.09 9.93 28.77
N ALA A 83 22.15 9.09 27.74
CA ALA A 83 21.34 9.29 26.53
C ALA A 83 19.83 9.19 26.82
N LEU A 84 19.39 8.25 27.66
CA LEU A 84 17.98 8.13 28.04
C LEU A 84 17.54 9.32 28.90
N GLN A 85 18.41 9.77 29.80
CA GLN A 85 18.16 10.98 30.60
C GLN A 85 18.05 12.22 29.72
N SER A 86 18.94 12.37 28.72
CA SER A 86 18.91 13.44 27.72
C SER A 86 17.59 13.49 26.96
N MET A 87 17.11 12.34 26.44
CA MET A 87 15.81 12.28 25.77
C MET A 87 14.65 12.67 26.70
N TRP A 88 14.71 12.25 27.97
CA TRP A 88 13.69 12.60 28.95
C TRP A 88 13.70 14.10 29.30
N GLU A 89 14.88 14.71 29.41
CA GLU A 89 15.04 16.15 29.60
C GLU A 89 14.43 16.93 28.43
N THR A 90 14.69 16.53 27.18
CA THR A 90 14.06 17.13 25.99
C THR A 90 12.54 17.00 26.05
N TRP A 91 12.01 15.83 26.41
CA TRP A 91 10.56 15.64 26.57
C TRP A 91 9.94 16.56 27.64
N GLN A 92 10.60 16.71 28.79
CA GLN A 92 10.15 17.63 29.84
C GLN A 92 10.19 19.09 29.37
N GLU A 93 11.25 19.49 28.65
CA GLU A 93 11.43 20.82 28.09
C GLU A 93 10.33 21.19 27.09
N MET A 94 9.90 20.23 26.26
CA MET A 94 8.80 20.41 25.29
C MET A 94 7.46 20.78 25.97
N HIS A 95 7.25 20.36 27.22
CA HIS A 95 6.03 20.59 27.98
C HIS A 95 6.14 21.77 28.96
N GLU A 96 7.31 22.39 29.09
CA GLU A 96 7.52 23.50 30.02
C GLU A 96 7.04 24.83 29.39
N PRO A 97 6.08 25.53 30.04
CA PRO A 97 5.55 26.77 29.51
C PRO A 97 6.58 27.90 29.59
N GLY A 98 7.04 28.37 28.42
CA GLY A 98 7.95 29.52 28.31
C GLY A 98 9.29 29.21 27.65
N THR A 99 9.57 27.94 27.36
CA THR A 99 10.78 27.54 26.65
C THR A 99 10.71 27.94 25.17
N ARG A 100 11.78 28.58 24.69
CA ARG A 100 11.87 29.26 23.38
C ARG A 100 12.76 28.51 22.39
N ARG A 101 12.85 27.18 22.49
CA ARG A 101 13.56 26.37 21.49
C ARG A 101 12.70 26.16 20.26
N SER A 102 13.38 25.92 19.13
CA SER A 102 12.68 25.59 17.89
C SER A 102 12.24 24.12 17.92
N LEU A 103 11.04 23.83 17.41
CA LEU A 103 10.54 22.45 17.26
C LEU A 103 11.54 21.53 16.54
N ARG A 104 12.29 22.11 15.61
CA ARG A 104 13.32 21.43 14.83
C ARG A 104 14.51 20.99 15.68
N GLU A 105 14.92 21.81 16.64
CA GLU A 105 16.03 21.50 17.55
C GLU A 105 15.67 20.29 18.42
N TRP A 106 14.47 20.29 19.03
CA TRP A 106 13.98 19.14 19.79
C TRP A 106 13.96 17.86 18.95
N LEU A 107 13.53 17.95 17.68
CA LEU A 107 13.52 16.79 16.79
C LEU A 107 14.93 16.28 16.48
N HIS A 108 15.88 17.16 16.14
CA HIS A 108 17.26 16.78 15.86
C HIS A 108 17.96 16.17 17.09
N ASP A 109 17.77 16.77 18.27
CA ASP A 109 18.33 16.28 19.53
C ASP A 109 17.80 14.85 19.80
N SER A 110 16.49 14.67 19.66
CA SER A 110 15.83 13.37 19.83
C SER A 110 16.30 12.32 18.83
N GLN A 111 16.55 12.71 17.57
CA GLN A 111 17.06 11.82 16.53
C GLN A 111 18.50 11.38 16.83
N MET A 112 19.34 12.30 17.29
CA MET A 112 20.74 12.02 17.64
C MET A 112 20.82 11.08 18.84
N ASP A 113 20.04 11.34 19.90
CA ASP A 113 20.02 10.47 21.09
C ASP A 113 19.50 9.07 20.75
N LEU A 114 18.44 8.95 19.94
CA LEU A 114 17.94 7.65 19.48
C LEU A 114 19.00 6.88 18.68
N HIS A 115 19.73 7.58 17.81
CA HIS A 115 20.80 6.99 17.01
C HIS A 115 21.95 6.46 17.88
N ASP A 116 22.38 7.23 18.87
CA ASP A 116 23.41 6.81 19.82
C ASP A 116 22.98 5.59 20.64
N ILE A 117 21.69 5.51 21.02
CA ILE A 117 21.12 4.35 21.71
C ILE A 117 21.09 3.13 20.78
N HIS A 118 20.74 3.28 19.50
CA HIS A 118 20.77 2.19 18.51
C HIS A 118 22.19 1.65 18.26
N ILE A 119 23.19 2.53 18.15
CA ILE A 119 24.60 2.13 18.04
C ILE A 119 25.06 1.46 19.33
N GLY A 120 24.73 2.03 20.48
CA GLY A 120 25.08 1.47 21.78
C GLY A 120 24.43 0.10 22.02
N TYR A 121 23.19 -0.12 21.57
CA TYR A 121 22.52 -1.41 21.64
C TYR A 121 23.27 -2.47 20.82
N SER A 122 23.66 -2.11 19.59
CA SER A 122 24.41 -2.99 18.69
C SER A 122 25.80 -3.37 19.24
N SER A 123 26.41 -2.49 20.03
CA SER A 123 27.68 -2.74 20.73
C SER A 123 27.52 -3.41 22.11
N GLY A 124 26.28 -3.67 22.56
CA GLY A 124 25.99 -4.30 23.84
C GLY A 124 26.02 -3.36 25.06
N THR A 125 26.02 -2.04 24.83
CA THR A 125 26.01 -0.99 25.86
C THR A 125 24.60 -0.74 26.42
N TYR A 126 23.56 -0.92 25.58
CA TYR A 126 22.16 -0.82 25.97
C TYR A 126 21.46 -2.18 25.88
N ASN A 127 20.49 -2.40 26.75
CA ASN A 127 19.61 -3.57 26.68
C ASN A 127 18.36 -3.29 25.81
N LEU A 128 17.56 -4.34 25.58
CA LEU A 128 16.37 -4.24 24.73
C LEU A 128 15.29 -3.33 25.34
N GLN A 129 15.14 -3.33 26.66
CA GLN A 129 14.15 -2.50 27.35
C GLN A 129 14.47 -1.01 27.23
N GLU A 130 15.74 -0.64 27.35
CA GLU A 130 16.23 0.74 27.15
C GLU A 130 16.01 1.20 25.71
N ARG A 131 16.33 0.34 24.74
CA ARG A 131 16.07 0.62 23.32
C ARG A 131 14.57 0.81 23.05
N ALA A 132 13.73 -0.09 23.55
CA ALA A 132 12.28 0.00 23.36
C ALA A 132 11.70 1.26 24.01
N TRP A 133 12.16 1.62 25.22
CA TRP A 133 11.76 2.86 25.89
C TRP A 133 12.15 4.10 25.08
N ALA A 134 13.37 4.14 24.53
CA ALA A 134 13.85 5.26 23.72
C ALA A 134 13.06 5.40 22.41
N GLU A 135 12.77 4.28 21.73
CA GLU A 135 11.96 4.26 20.50
C GLU A 135 10.54 4.78 20.76
N GLN A 136 9.89 4.37 21.85
CA GLN A 136 8.56 4.84 22.23
C GLN A 136 8.53 6.32 22.63
N LEU A 137 9.54 6.77 23.37
CA LEU A 137 9.69 8.19 23.73
C LEU A 137 9.89 9.04 22.48
N TYR A 138 10.72 8.58 21.54
CA TYR A 138 10.93 9.26 20.27
C TYR A 138 9.63 9.41 19.45
N LEU A 139 8.84 8.34 19.30
CA LEU A 139 7.55 8.40 18.61
C LEU A 139 6.57 9.36 19.29
N SER A 140 6.59 9.40 20.63
CA SER A 140 5.78 10.34 21.41
C SER A 140 6.20 11.79 21.18
N MET A 141 7.50 12.07 21.10
CA MET A 141 8.03 13.39 20.74
C MET A 141 7.63 13.79 19.32
N CYS A 142 7.73 12.89 18.35
CA CYS A 142 7.26 13.13 16.98
C CYS A 142 5.78 13.52 16.95
N HIS A 143 4.94 12.82 17.72
CA HIS A 143 3.51 13.12 17.83
C HIS A 143 3.24 14.52 18.43
N GLU A 144 3.96 14.92 19.47
CA GLU A 144 3.83 16.26 20.06
C GLU A 144 4.36 17.37 19.16
N VAL A 145 5.47 17.13 18.44
CA VAL A 145 5.98 18.08 17.44
C VAL A 145 4.95 18.25 16.32
N GLN A 146 4.36 17.17 15.82
CA GLN A 146 3.37 17.22 14.74
C GLN A 146 2.17 18.11 15.05
N LYS A 147 1.69 18.10 16.31
CA LYS A 147 0.59 18.99 16.76
C LYS A 147 0.94 20.48 16.74
N GLN A 148 2.22 20.81 16.85
CA GLN A 148 2.71 22.19 16.93
C GLN A 148 3.19 22.74 15.58
N LEU A 149 3.32 21.88 14.56
CA LEU A 149 3.73 22.31 13.22
C LEU A 149 2.63 23.13 12.54
N ASP A 150 3.07 24.08 11.73
CA ASP A 150 2.20 25.01 11.00
C ASP A 150 2.51 24.87 9.49
N PRO A 151 1.58 24.34 8.68
CA PRO A 151 1.76 24.18 7.23
C PRO A 151 2.02 25.49 6.48
N GLN A 152 1.59 26.64 7.05
CA GLN A 152 1.85 27.95 6.45
C GLN A 152 3.30 28.40 6.64
N ASN A 153 3.98 27.88 7.66
CA ASN A 153 5.39 28.18 7.89
C ASN A 153 6.28 27.35 6.97
N ARG A 154 6.97 28.02 6.04
CA ARG A 154 7.88 27.38 5.08
C ARG A 154 9.00 26.56 5.74
N ALA A 155 9.45 26.95 6.94
CA ALA A 155 10.47 26.19 7.67
C ALA A 155 9.95 24.88 8.28
N HIS A 156 8.63 24.78 8.50
CA HIS A 156 7.98 23.60 9.07
C HIS A 156 7.64 22.55 8.00
N ARG A 157 7.35 22.95 6.76
CA ARG A 157 7.02 22.03 5.65
C ARG A 157 7.93 20.81 5.52
N PRO A 158 9.27 20.93 5.41
CA PRO A 158 10.13 19.75 5.29
C PRO A 158 10.06 18.82 6.52
N ILE A 159 9.75 19.38 7.70
CA ILE A 159 9.55 18.59 8.93
C ILE A 159 8.20 17.88 8.90
N ILE A 160 7.17 18.54 8.36
CA ILE A 160 5.85 17.93 8.16
C ILE A 160 5.98 16.72 7.23
N ASP A 161 6.65 16.88 6.10
CA ASP A 161 6.85 15.80 5.13
C ASP A 161 7.60 14.61 5.76
N GLU A 162 8.71 14.89 6.47
CA GLU A 162 9.49 13.86 7.18
C GLU A 162 8.67 13.14 8.26
N LEU A 163 7.90 13.89 9.07
CA LEU A 163 7.07 13.29 10.12
C LEU A 163 5.88 12.54 9.54
N GLN A 164 5.30 12.99 8.43
CA GLN A 164 4.21 12.29 7.76
C GLN A 164 4.66 10.92 7.24
N GLU A 165 5.84 10.83 6.63
CA GLU A 165 6.44 9.55 6.24
C GLU A 165 6.70 8.65 7.45
N ARG A 166 7.30 9.21 8.50
CA ARG A 166 7.71 8.44 9.68
C ARG A 166 6.52 7.97 10.53
N MET A 167 5.46 8.77 10.58
CA MET A 167 4.25 8.52 11.37
C MET A 167 3.12 7.91 10.56
N ALA A 168 3.34 7.60 9.27
CA ALA A 168 2.35 6.96 8.43
C ALA A 168 1.96 5.58 8.96
N ASP A 169 0.68 5.25 8.85
CA ASP A 169 0.19 3.92 9.15
C ASP A 169 0.63 2.96 8.03
N LYS A 170 1.11 1.78 8.38
CA LYS A 170 1.40 0.74 7.38
C LYS A 170 0.18 -0.14 7.23
N MET A 171 -0.38 -0.18 6.05
CA MET A 171 -1.57 -0.98 5.74
C MET A 171 -1.19 -2.17 4.87
N TYR A 172 -1.49 -3.37 5.35
CA TYR A 172 -1.34 -4.60 4.59
C TYR A 172 -2.62 -4.86 3.82
N VAL A 173 -2.54 -4.71 2.50
CA VAL A 173 -3.66 -4.86 1.59
C VAL A 173 -3.63 -6.27 1.00
N ASN A 174 -4.80 -6.89 0.93
CA ASN A 174 -4.96 -8.30 0.61
C ASN A 174 -4.86 -8.59 -0.89
N PHE A 175 -3.71 -8.32 -1.49
CA PHE A 175 -3.44 -8.57 -2.89
C PHE A 175 -1.94 -8.81 -3.09
N SER A 176 -1.51 -9.07 -4.32
CA SER A 176 -0.09 -9.09 -4.69
C SER A 176 0.20 -8.04 -5.75
N LEU A 177 1.20 -7.21 -5.49
CA LEU A 177 1.66 -6.17 -6.42
C LEU A 177 2.17 -6.78 -7.73
N PHE A 178 2.94 -7.86 -7.63
CA PHE A 178 3.53 -8.56 -8.76
C PHE A 178 2.50 -9.23 -9.68
N GLN A 179 1.36 -9.62 -9.11
CA GLN A 179 0.26 -10.25 -9.84
C GLN A 179 -0.66 -9.21 -10.46
N SER A 180 -1.13 -8.23 -9.69
CA SER A 180 -2.19 -7.31 -10.14
C SER A 180 -1.67 -5.98 -10.68
N MET A 181 -0.44 -5.57 -10.35
CA MET A 181 0.16 -4.32 -10.82
C MET A 181 1.65 -4.45 -11.16
N PRO A 182 2.04 -5.35 -12.09
CA PRO A 182 3.44 -5.58 -12.44
C PRO A 182 4.18 -4.35 -12.96
N ASP A 183 3.50 -3.46 -13.72
CA ASP A 183 4.11 -2.21 -14.20
C ASP A 183 4.53 -1.27 -13.03
N ALA A 184 3.85 -1.34 -11.86
CA ALA A 184 4.24 -0.52 -10.70
C ALA A 184 5.63 -0.92 -10.19
N TRP A 185 5.92 -2.22 -10.17
CA TRP A 185 7.24 -2.75 -9.79
C TRP A 185 8.29 -2.62 -10.91
N GLY A 186 7.88 -2.85 -12.16
CA GLY A 186 8.83 -2.98 -13.27
C GLY A 186 9.32 -1.66 -13.87
N ILE A 187 8.49 -0.61 -13.84
CA ILE A 187 8.75 0.67 -14.51
C ILE A 187 8.32 1.88 -13.67
N ASP A 188 8.13 1.73 -12.36
CA ASP A 188 7.66 2.78 -11.44
C ASP A 188 6.34 3.43 -11.91
N GLN A 189 5.46 2.64 -12.53
CA GLN A 189 4.17 3.13 -13.03
C GLN A 189 3.27 3.56 -11.88
N LEU A 190 2.75 4.79 -11.95
CA LEU A 190 1.78 5.31 -11.00
C LEU A 190 0.36 4.82 -11.30
N PHE A 191 -0.35 4.46 -10.23
CA PHE A 191 -1.77 4.15 -10.25
C PHE A 191 -2.49 5.00 -9.21
N PRO A 192 -3.64 5.62 -9.53
CA PRO A 192 -4.47 6.25 -8.52
C PRO A 192 -4.99 5.20 -7.53
N VAL A 193 -4.67 5.40 -6.24
CA VAL A 193 -5.14 4.56 -5.15
C VAL A 193 -5.87 5.43 -4.13
N LEU A 194 -7.06 5.00 -3.72
CA LEU A 194 -7.88 5.71 -2.75
C LEU A 194 -8.83 4.77 -1.99
N PRO A 195 -9.25 5.13 -0.76
CA PRO A 195 -10.33 4.44 -0.09
C PRO A 195 -11.64 4.63 -0.85
N LEU A 196 -12.48 3.60 -0.85
CA LEU A 196 -13.78 3.64 -1.54
C LEU A 196 -14.87 4.41 -0.77
N GLU A 197 -14.58 4.80 0.46
CA GLU A 197 -15.50 5.52 1.35
C GLU A 197 -14.76 6.60 2.16
N GLY A 198 -15.52 7.55 2.73
CA GLY A 198 -14.97 8.63 3.56
C GLY A 198 -14.27 9.76 2.78
N LEU A 199 -14.37 9.77 1.45
CA LEU A 199 -13.74 10.76 0.57
C LEU A 199 -14.31 12.18 0.70
N ASP A 200 -15.44 12.34 1.40
CA ASP A 200 -16.05 13.62 1.74
C ASP A 200 -15.38 14.31 2.93
N GLN A 201 -14.52 13.59 3.66
CA GLN A 201 -13.82 14.08 4.85
C GLN A 201 -12.42 14.59 4.48
N VAL A 202 -11.91 15.51 5.28
CA VAL A 202 -10.53 15.98 5.14
C VAL A 202 -9.59 14.85 5.60
N PRO A 203 -8.49 14.55 4.87
CA PRO A 203 -7.54 13.54 5.30
C PRO A 203 -6.87 13.94 6.62
N GLU A 204 -7.01 13.10 7.64
CA GLU A 204 -6.40 13.30 8.95
C GLU A 204 -5.09 12.53 9.13
N ARG A 205 -4.90 11.46 8.34
CA ARG A 205 -3.76 10.56 8.44
C ARG A 205 -3.08 10.34 7.10
N ARG A 206 -1.88 9.76 7.16
CA ARG A 206 -1.11 9.28 6.02
C ARG A 206 -0.86 7.79 6.19
N ALA A 207 -0.84 7.06 5.08
CA ALA A 207 -0.60 5.63 5.08
C ALA A 207 0.37 5.21 3.97
N VAL A 208 1.09 4.11 4.19
CA VAL A 208 1.84 3.39 3.16
C VAL A 208 1.18 2.03 2.98
N LEU A 209 0.92 1.67 1.73
CA LEU A 209 0.31 0.42 1.35
C LEU A 209 1.38 -0.62 1.04
N LEU A 210 1.29 -1.76 1.70
CA LEU A 210 2.08 -2.95 1.45
C LEU A 210 1.15 -4.08 1.03
N ASP A 211 1.63 -4.94 0.14
CA ASP A 211 0.96 -6.16 -0.22
C ASP A 211 1.24 -7.26 0.85
N ILE A 212 0.70 -8.46 0.65
CA ILE A 212 0.87 -9.59 1.60
C ILE A 212 2.03 -10.51 1.24
N THR A 213 2.87 -10.14 0.29
CA THR A 213 4.03 -10.93 -0.09
C THR A 213 5.12 -10.84 0.98
N CYS A 214 6.00 -11.83 0.98
CA CYS A 214 7.18 -11.82 1.83
C CYS A 214 8.33 -10.97 1.25
N ASP A 215 8.10 -10.29 0.12
CA ASP A 215 9.09 -9.46 -0.56
C ASP A 215 8.93 -8.00 -0.12
N SER A 216 10.05 -7.34 0.20
CA SER A 216 10.03 -5.92 0.56
C SER A 216 9.66 -5.02 -0.61
N ASP A 217 9.83 -5.49 -1.85
CA ASP A 217 9.43 -4.78 -3.06
C ASP A 217 7.90 -4.78 -3.27
N GLY A 218 7.16 -5.55 -2.47
CA GLY A 218 5.69 -5.58 -2.47
C GLY A 218 5.05 -4.35 -1.80
N ALA A 219 5.52 -3.15 -2.12
CA ALA A 219 5.02 -1.89 -1.57
C ALA A 219 4.76 -0.86 -2.67
N ILE A 220 3.84 0.07 -2.41
CA ILE A 220 3.62 1.21 -3.31
C ILE A 220 4.44 2.39 -2.79
N ASP A 221 5.39 2.84 -3.60
CA ASP A 221 6.33 3.91 -3.22
C ASP A 221 5.75 5.32 -3.39
N HIS A 222 4.81 5.48 -4.33
CA HIS A 222 4.36 6.78 -4.79
C HIS A 222 2.84 6.82 -4.96
N TYR A 223 2.25 7.90 -4.44
CA TYR A 223 0.81 8.14 -4.41
C TYR A 223 0.49 9.50 -5.02
N ILE A 224 -0.70 9.60 -5.60
CA ILE A 224 -1.21 10.85 -6.14
C ILE A 224 -1.73 11.71 -4.99
N ASP A 225 -1.24 12.94 -4.91
CA ASP A 225 -1.66 13.96 -3.95
C ASP A 225 -1.98 15.24 -4.72
N GLY A 226 -2.92 16.07 -4.28
CA GLY A 226 -3.52 17.12 -5.15
C GLY A 226 -2.54 18.06 -5.86
N ASP A 227 -1.36 18.30 -5.28
CA ASP A 227 -0.30 19.15 -5.83
C ASP A 227 0.83 18.37 -6.58
N GLY A 228 0.77 17.03 -6.65
CA GLY A 228 1.75 16.19 -7.33
C GLY A 228 1.81 14.73 -6.85
N ILE A 229 3.02 14.24 -6.59
CA ILE A 229 3.28 12.87 -6.14
C ILE A 229 3.84 12.94 -4.72
N ALA A 230 3.34 12.09 -3.83
CA ALA A 230 3.81 11.93 -2.46
C ALA A 230 4.26 10.50 -2.18
N THR A 231 5.09 10.32 -1.17
CA THR A 231 5.59 9.02 -0.68
C THR A 231 4.61 8.31 0.25
N THR A 232 3.52 8.97 0.62
CA THR A 232 2.46 8.43 1.49
C THR A 232 1.09 8.80 0.93
N MET A 233 0.08 7.99 1.20
CA MET A 233 -1.29 8.19 0.77
C MET A 233 -2.10 8.97 1.83
N PRO A 234 -2.84 10.03 1.45
CA PRO A 234 -3.80 10.65 2.36
C PRO A 234 -4.96 9.71 2.67
N MET A 235 -5.30 9.59 3.95
CA MET A 235 -6.43 8.80 4.43
C MET A 235 -7.33 9.62 5.36
N PRO A 236 -8.67 9.51 5.23
CA PRO A 236 -9.60 9.94 6.27
C PRO A 236 -9.29 9.26 7.61
N GLU A 237 -9.85 9.73 8.73
CA GLU A 237 -9.82 8.93 9.95
C GLU A 237 -10.66 7.66 9.75
N TYR A 238 -10.11 6.52 10.15
CA TYR A 238 -10.75 5.21 10.01
C TYR A 238 -10.54 4.38 11.27
N ASP A 239 -11.42 3.40 11.46
CA ASP A 239 -11.27 2.40 12.53
C ASP A 239 -10.21 1.35 12.13
N PRO A 240 -9.08 1.22 12.85
CA PRO A 240 -8.07 0.20 12.54
C PRO A 240 -8.59 -1.24 12.64
N GLU A 241 -9.65 -1.50 13.42
CA GLU A 241 -10.28 -2.82 13.50
C GLU A 241 -11.19 -3.12 12.31
N ASN A 242 -11.70 -2.07 11.65
CA ASN A 242 -12.55 -2.16 10.46
C ASN A 242 -12.17 -1.10 9.42
N PRO A 243 -11.00 -1.28 8.77
CA PRO A 243 -10.51 -0.34 7.78
C PRO A 243 -11.34 -0.38 6.48
N PRO A 244 -11.38 0.71 5.71
CA PRO A 244 -12.14 0.78 4.46
C PRO A 244 -11.53 -0.13 3.38
N MET A 245 -12.32 -0.44 2.35
CA MET A 245 -11.78 -1.04 1.13
C MET A 245 -11.00 -0.02 0.31
N LEU A 246 -9.97 -0.50 -0.37
CA LEU A 246 -9.15 0.29 -1.28
C LEU A 246 -9.48 -0.04 -2.73
N GLY A 247 -9.49 0.98 -3.57
CA GLY A 247 -9.58 0.86 -5.02
C GLY A 247 -8.27 1.30 -5.68
N PHE A 248 -7.78 0.50 -6.61
CA PHE A 248 -6.67 0.82 -7.49
C PHE A 248 -7.24 1.01 -8.90
N PHE A 249 -7.11 2.22 -9.40
CA PHE A 249 -7.71 2.64 -10.66
C PHE A 249 -6.67 2.64 -11.77
N MET A 250 -7.13 2.72 -13.02
CA MET A 250 -6.27 2.80 -14.20
C MET A 250 -5.45 1.52 -14.49
N VAL A 251 -5.87 0.39 -13.93
CA VAL A 251 -5.17 -0.90 -14.03
C VAL A 251 -5.58 -1.73 -15.26
N GLY A 252 -6.48 -1.23 -16.12
CA GLY A 252 -7.05 -2.04 -17.22
C GLY A 252 -6.16 -2.22 -18.45
N ALA A 253 -4.93 -1.70 -18.47
CA ALA A 253 -4.00 -1.88 -19.59
C ALA A 253 -2.74 -2.58 -19.13
N TYR A 254 -2.35 -3.64 -19.84
CA TYR A 254 -1.16 -4.48 -19.59
C TYR A 254 -1.19 -5.34 -18.31
N GLN A 255 -1.80 -4.86 -17.23
CA GLN A 255 -1.64 -5.46 -15.89
C GLN A 255 -2.11 -6.91 -15.81
N GLU A 256 -3.31 -7.21 -16.30
CA GLU A 256 -3.93 -8.54 -16.20
C GLU A 256 -3.07 -9.65 -16.81
N ILE A 257 -2.41 -9.40 -17.95
CA ILE A 257 -1.65 -10.42 -18.68
C ILE A 257 -0.17 -10.50 -18.27
N LEU A 258 0.36 -9.43 -17.66
CA LEU A 258 1.77 -9.35 -17.25
C LEU A 258 2.00 -9.83 -15.80
N GLY A 259 0.92 -10.13 -15.07
CA GLY A 259 0.98 -10.64 -13.71
C GLY A 259 1.86 -11.88 -13.59
N ASN A 260 2.59 -11.97 -12.47
CA ASN A 260 3.36 -13.16 -12.14
C ASN A 260 2.95 -13.72 -10.77
N MET A 261 3.11 -15.05 -10.64
CA MET A 261 2.68 -15.80 -9.47
C MET A 261 3.70 -15.76 -8.33
N HIS A 262 4.16 -14.57 -7.94
CA HIS A 262 5.08 -14.40 -6.82
C HIS A 262 4.44 -14.96 -5.53
N ASN A 263 5.20 -15.72 -4.75
CA ASN A 263 4.70 -16.50 -3.60
C ASN A 263 3.50 -17.43 -3.91
N LEU A 264 3.34 -17.83 -5.17
CA LEU A 264 2.21 -18.62 -5.66
C LEU A 264 0.86 -17.92 -5.45
N PHE A 265 0.80 -16.60 -5.37
CA PHE A 265 -0.47 -15.89 -5.50
C PHE A 265 -0.89 -15.93 -6.96
N GLY A 266 -2.01 -16.59 -7.27
CA GLY A 266 -2.52 -16.69 -8.63
C GLY A 266 -3.47 -15.55 -8.99
N ASP A 267 -4.18 -15.72 -10.09
CA ASP A 267 -5.08 -14.71 -10.65
C ASP A 267 -6.21 -14.35 -9.67
N THR A 268 -6.59 -13.07 -9.67
CA THR A 268 -7.67 -12.53 -8.84
C THR A 268 -9.04 -12.78 -9.49
N GLU A 269 -10.07 -12.98 -8.69
CA GLU A 269 -11.45 -13.08 -9.20
C GLU A 269 -11.87 -11.78 -9.91
N ALA A 270 -12.46 -11.90 -11.09
CA ALA A 270 -12.85 -10.78 -11.94
C ALA A 270 -14.36 -10.80 -12.21
N VAL A 271 -14.99 -9.63 -12.10
CA VAL A 271 -16.44 -9.46 -12.34
C VAL A 271 -16.69 -8.30 -13.30
N ASP A 272 -17.62 -8.53 -14.23
CA ASP A 272 -18.10 -7.51 -15.16
C ASP A 272 -19.34 -6.84 -14.56
N VAL A 273 -19.29 -5.51 -14.42
CA VAL A 273 -20.36 -4.71 -13.81
C VAL A 273 -21.03 -3.83 -14.87
N PHE A 274 -22.32 -4.04 -15.08
CA PHE A 274 -23.13 -3.26 -16.02
C PHE A 274 -24.09 -2.36 -15.27
N VAL A 275 -24.10 -1.07 -15.62
CA VAL A 275 -25.05 -0.08 -15.08
C VAL A 275 -25.94 0.41 -16.21
N PHE A 276 -27.24 0.14 -16.11
CA PHE A 276 -28.21 0.51 -17.14
C PHE A 276 -28.85 1.88 -16.88
N PRO A 277 -29.44 2.52 -17.90
CA PRO A 277 -30.06 3.84 -17.76
C PRO A 277 -31.23 3.91 -16.76
N ASP A 278 -31.82 2.77 -16.39
CA ASP A 278 -32.87 2.68 -15.37
C ASP A 278 -32.31 2.60 -13.93
N GLY A 279 -30.97 2.58 -13.78
CA GLY A 279 -30.28 2.45 -12.50
C GLY A 279 -30.13 1.02 -12.01
N SER A 280 -30.53 0.02 -12.79
CA SER A 280 -30.26 -1.38 -12.48
C SER A 280 -28.76 -1.69 -12.66
N VAL A 281 -28.25 -2.55 -11.78
CA VAL A 281 -26.86 -3.01 -11.78
C VAL A 281 -26.87 -4.52 -11.95
N GLU A 282 -26.24 -5.00 -13.02
CA GLU A 282 -25.98 -6.42 -13.24
C GLU A 282 -24.49 -6.69 -13.01
N VAL A 283 -24.21 -7.81 -12.34
CA VAL A 283 -22.86 -8.26 -12.03
C VAL A 283 -22.72 -9.69 -12.56
N GLU A 284 -21.82 -9.88 -13.51
CA GLU A 284 -21.52 -11.18 -14.10
C GLU A 284 -20.10 -11.60 -13.70
N LEU A 285 -19.92 -12.87 -13.35
CA LEU A 285 -18.59 -13.42 -13.06
C LEU A 285 -17.85 -13.62 -14.38
N SER A 286 -16.72 -12.94 -14.53
CA SER A 286 -15.90 -12.99 -15.73
C SER A 286 -14.83 -14.09 -15.62
N ASP A 287 -14.13 -14.12 -14.49
CA ASP A 287 -13.09 -15.12 -14.22
C ASP A 287 -13.13 -15.59 -12.76
N GLU A 288 -12.95 -16.89 -12.55
CA GLU A 288 -12.79 -17.50 -11.23
C GLU A 288 -11.32 -17.41 -10.84
N GLY A 289 -11.02 -16.69 -9.75
CA GLY A 289 -9.64 -16.55 -9.28
C GLY A 289 -9.00 -17.90 -8.91
N ASP A 290 -7.67 -17.97 -9.01
CA ASP A 290 -6.92 -19.20 -8.81
C ASP A 290 -7.02 -19.73 -7.37
N THR A 291 -7.19 -21.05 -7.26
CA THR A 291 -7.16 -21.74 -5.97
C THR A 291 -5.75 -22.26 -5.65
N VAL A 292 -5.52 -22.60 -4.37
CA VAL A 292 -4.28 -23.28 -3.96
C VAL A 292 -4.03 -24.55 -4.79
N ALA A 293 -5.08 -25.27 -5.19
CA ALA A 293 -4.94 -26.46 -6.02
C ALA A 293 -4.44 -26.16 -7.44
N ASP A 294 -4.77 -25.00 -8.00
CA ASP A 294 -4.35 -24.59 -9.35
C ASP A 294 -2.87 -24.21 -9.34
N MET A 295 -2.42 -23.47 -8.33
CA MET A 295 -0.99 -23.15 -8.17
C MET A 295 -0.13 -24.37 -7.85
N LEU A 296 -0.64 -25.34 -7.08
CA LEU A 296 0.05 -26.61 -6.88
C LEU A 296 0.23 -27.36 -8.20
N GLN A 297 -0.81 -27.37 -9.06
CA GLN A 297 -0.72 -27.98 -10.38
C GLN A 297 0.27 -27.25 -11.29
N TYR A 298 0.33 -25.92 -11.21
CA TYR A 298 1.29 -25.10 -11.94
C TYR A 298 2.74 -25.53 -11.65
N VAL A 299 3.07 -25.78 -10.38
CA VAL A 299 4.40 -26.30 -9.96
C VAL A 299 4.53 -27.82 -10.08
N GLN A 300 3.66 -28.48 -10.86
CA GLN A 300 3.66 -29.91 -11.17
C GLN A 300 3.38 -30.83 -9.95
N LEU A 301 2.66 -30.33 -8.94
CA LEU A 301 2.18 -31.12 -7.82
C LEU A 301 0.69 -31.46 -8.02
N ASP A 302 0.35 -32.75 -7.90
CA ASP A 302 -1.05 -33.20 -7.94
C ASP A 302 -1.72 -33.06 -6.56
N PRO A 303 -2.71 -32.16 -6.40
CA PRO A 303 -3.41 -31.96 -5.13
C PRO A 303 -4.10 -33.23 -4.63
N LYS A 304 -4.57 -34.12 -5.53
CA LYS A 304 -5.24 -35.37 -5.14
C LYS A 304 -4.27 -36.34 -4.47
N THR A 305 -3.06 -36.42 -5.01
CA THR A 305 -1.98 -37.21 -4.44
C THR A 305 -1.55 -36.65 -3.08
N LEU A 306 -1.38 -35.32 -2.97
CA LEU A 306 -1.04 -34.66 -1.71
C LEU A 306 -2.11 -34.87 -0.62
N LEU A 307 -3.39 -34.73 -0.95
CA LEU A 307 -4.49 -34.99 -0.01
C LEU A 307 -4.51 -36.44 0.48
N THR A 308 -4.14 -37.39 -0.38
CA THR A 308 -4.05 -38.81 0.00
C THR A 308 -2.88 -39.05 0.94
N GLN A 309 -1.71 -38.47 0.65
CA GLN A 309 -0.54 -38.57 1.51
C GLN A 309 -0.78 -37.90 2.88
N PHE A 310 -1.38 -36.71 2.90
CA PHE A 310 -1.76 -36.03 4.14
C PHE A 310 -2.73 -36.90 4.97
N ARG A 311 -3.72 -37.53 4.30
CA ARG A 311 -4.64 -38.44 4.97
C ARG A 311 -3.95 -39.62 5.63
N ASP A 312 -2.96 -40.20 4.98
CA ASP A 312 -2.23 -41.34 5.54
C ASP A 312 -1.27 -40.91 6.67
N GLN A 313 -0.75 -39.68 6.64
CA GLN A 313 0.00 -39.11 7.75
C GLN A 313 -0.90 -38.86 8.98
N VAL A 314 -2.05 -38.21 8.80
CA VAL A 314 -3.00 -37.92 9.88
C VAL A 314 -3.47 -39.20 10.58
N LYS A 315 -3.74 -40.27 9.83
CA LYS A 315 -4.12 -41.59 10.40
C LYS A 315 -3.02 -42.24 11.24
N LYS A 316 -1.75 -41.91 11.00
CA LYS A 316 -0.60 -42.44 11.76
C LYS A 316 -0.29 -41.62 13.01
N THR A 317 -1.03 -40.54 13.25
CA THR A 317 -0.88 -39.73 14.46
C THR A 317 -1.61 -40.38 15.63
N ASP A 318 -1.11 -40.13 16.83
CA ASP A 318 -1.76 -40.54 18.08
C ASP A 318 -2.89 -39.59 18.53
N LEU A 319 -3.39 -38.75 17.61
CA LEU A 319 -4.49 -37.82 17.88
C LEU A 319 -5.82 -38.55 17.98
N ASP A 320 -6.77 -37.95 18.69
CA ASP A 320 -8.14 -38.47 18.74
C ASP A 320 -8.80 -38.45 17.35
N ALA A 321 -9.79 -39.32 17.16
CA ALA A 321 -10.45 -39.49 15.86
C ALA A 321 -11.23 -38.23 15.42
N GLU A 322 -11.70 -37.42 16.37
CA GLU A 322 -12.49 -36.22 16.08
C GLU A 322 -11.59 -35.12 15.51
N LEU A 323 -10.43 -34.90 16.14
CA LEU A 323 -9.40 -33.97 15.73
C LEU A 323 -8.76 -34.40 14.41
N GLN A 324 -8.48 -35.70 14.23
CA GLN A 324 -8.03 -36.23 12.93
C GLN A 324 -9.03 -35.89 11.80
N GLN A 325 -10.33 -36.01 12.06
CA GLN A 325 -11.36 -35.66 11.09
C GLN A 325 -11.43 -34.15 10.83
N GLN A 326 -11.24 -33.32 11.87
CA GLN A 326 -11.13 -31.87 11.72
C GLN A 326 -9.94 -31.48 10.83
N PHE A 327 -8.75 -32.04 11.05
CA PHE A 327 -7.56 -31.80 10.20
C PHE A 327 -7.80 -32.15 8.73
N LEU A 328 -8.44 -33.30 8.45
CA LEU A 328 -8.78 -33.71 7.09
C LEU A 328 -9.77 -32.76 6.42
N LYS A 329 -10.73 -32.23 7.19
CA LYS A 329 -11.72 -31.26 6.69
C LYS A 329 -11.05 -29.93 6.36
N SER A 330 -10.22 -29.41 7.28
CA SER A 330 -9.48 -28.16 7.09
C SER A 330 -8.54 -28.24 5.89
N SER A 331 -7.78 -29.34 5.73
CA SER A 331 -6.86 -29.51 4.59
C SER A 331 -7.59 -29.51 3.24
N ARG A 332 -8.73 -30.19 3.13
CA ARG A 332 -9.55 -30.15 1.90
C ARG A 332 -10.07 -28.76 1.61
N GLN A 333 -10.50 -28.04 2.65
CA GLN A 333 -11.02 -26.69 2.52
C GLN A 333 -9.94 -25.75 2.00
N VAL A 334 -8.71 -25.84 2.52
CA VAL A 334 -7.55 -25.04 2.08
C VAL A 334 -7.25 -25.24 0.59
N CYS A 335 -7.27 -26.48 0.09
CA CYS A 335 -7.02 -26.73 -1.34
C CYS A 335 -8.07 -26.09 -2.27
N THR A 336 -9.26 -25.77 -1.77
CA THR A 336 -10.36 -25.15 -2.54
C THR A 336 -10.55 -23.66 -2.26
N VAL A 337 -9.72 -23.05 -1.40
CA VAL A 337 -9.81 -21.62 -1.11
C VAL A 337 -8.94 -20.85 -2.12
N ILE A 338 -9.44 -19.69 -2.56
CA ILE A 338 -8.70 -18.70 -3.33
C ILE A 338 -7.44 -18.29 -2.55
N LEU A 339 -6.33 -18.06 -3.24
CA LEU A 339 -5.01 -17.84 -2.64
C LEU A 339 -4.82 -16.54 -1.85
N ILE A 340 -5.86 -15.73 -1.71
CA ILE A 340 -5.84 -14.49 -0.96
C ILE A 340 -6.21 -14.76 0.51
N LEU A 341 -5.59 -14.03 1.45
CA LEU A 341 -5.81 -14.28 2.88
C LEU A 341 -7.26 -13.98 3.26
N LYS A 342 -7.90 -14.91 3.99
CA LYS A 342 -9.17 -14.59 4.65
C LYS A 342 -8.87 -13.68 5.83
N MET A 343 -9.65 -12.62 6.01
CA MET A 343 -9.59 -11.80 7.22
C MET A 343 -9.61 -12.71 8.44
N SER A 344 -8.65 -12.51 9.35
CA SER A 344 -8.74 -13.09 10.67
C SER A 344 -9.95 -12.44 11.34
N LYS A 345 -11.12 -13.08 11.26
CA LYS A 345 -12.15 -12.84 12.24
C LYS A 345 -11.57 -13.32 13.55
N SER A 346 -10.91 -12.41 14.27
CA SER A 346 -10.58 -12.57 15.67
C SER A 346 -11.82 -13.12 16.33
N CYS A 347 -11.70 -14.33 16.85
CA CYS A 347 -12.75 -15.04 17.54
C CYS A 347 -13.02 -14.29 18.85
N VAL A 348 -13.82 -13.22 18.77
CA VAL A 348 -14.40 -12.58 19.95
C VAL A 348 -15.74 -13.27 20.19
N THR A 349 -15.65 -14.39 20.91
CA THR A 349 -16.76 -14.94 21.69
C THR A 349 -16.58 -14.59 23.15
#